data_AF-A0A9P6NIQ1-F1
#
_entry.id   AF-A0A9P6NIQ1-F1
#
_cell.length_a   1.000
_cell.length_b   1.000
_cell.length_c   1.000
_cell.angle_alpha   90.00
_cell.angle_beta   90.00
_cell.angle_gamma   90.00
#
_symmetry.space_group_name_H-M   'P 1'
#
loop_
_entity.id
_entity.type
_entity.pdbx_description
1 polymer ?
#
loop_
_entity_poly.entity_id
_entity_poly.type
_entity_poly.pdbx_seq_one_letter_code
_entity_poly.pdbx_strand_id
1 'polypeptide(L)'
;MYTTQPFIPWLKKFLGQEGIEDQLAESVTASKNYSDKAVRDIWDGDVLRMFQDLNNNLFVKTSGNLSFGIYVDWFNPFGNKIMGKKHSVGAIVLFCLSLPPHI
;
A
#
# COMPACT_ATOMS: atom_id res chain seq x y z
N MET A 1 -22.02 3.80 -13.89
CA MET A 1 -22.19 3.36 -12.49
C MET A 1 -20.81 3.09 -11.94
N TYR A 2 -20.48 3.63 -10.78
CA TYR A 2 -19.22 3.36 -10.10
C TYR A 2 -19.54 2.56 -8.83
N THR A 3 -18.66 1.63 -8.48
CA THR A 3 -18.73 0.89 -7.23
C THR A 3 -17.66 1.45 -6.30
N THR A 4 -17.97 1.58 -5.01
CA THR A 4 -17.00 2.03 -4.02
C THR A 4 -17.00 1.09 -2.83
N GLN A 5 -15.86 1.07 -2.15
CA GLN A 5 -15.72 0.45 -0.85
C GLN A 5 -15.32 1.53 0.14
N PRO A 6 -16.14 1.82 1.17
CA PRO A 6 -15.77 2.82 2.17
C PRO A 6 -14.55 2.34 2.96
N PHE A 7 -13.60 3.25 3.20
CA PHE A 7 -12.31 2.94 3.81
C PHE A 7 -12.44 2.33 5.21
N ILE A 8 -13.25 2.93 6.11
CA ILE A 8 -13.34 2.46 7.50
C ILE A 8 -13.94 1.04 7.61
N PRO A 9 -15.07 0.70 6.95
CA PRO A 9 -15.54 -0.68 6.89
C PRO A 9 -14.51 -1.66 6.32
N TRP A 10 -13.78 -1.27 5.28
CA TRP A 10 -12.70 -2.09 4.73
C TRP A 10 -11.58 -2.30 5.74
N LEU A 11 -11.11 -1.24 6.39
CA LEU A 11 -10.02 -1.28 7.36
C LEU A 11 -10.39 -2.19 8.55
N LYS A 12 -11.63 -2.09 9.06
CA LYS A 12 -12.12 -2.99 10.11
C LYS A 12 -12.10 -4.45 9.68
N LYS A 13 -12.55 -4.74 8.45
CA LYS A 13 -12.51 -6.10 7.90
C LYS A 13 -11.08 -6.58 7.72
N PHE A 14 -10.19 -5.71 7.24
CA PHE A 14 -8.77 -6.00 7.02
C PHE A 14 -8.07 -6.35 8.34
N LEU A 15 -8.15 -5.47 9.34
CA LEU A 15 -7.53 -5.70 10.67
C LEU A 15 -8.19 -6.86 11.44
N GLY A 16 -9.43 -7.20 11.11
CA GLY A 16 -10.13 -8.35 11.68
C GLY A 16 -9.75 -9.70 11.05
N GLN A 17 -8.85 -9.74 10.07
CA GLN A 17 -8.38 -11.01 9.49
C GLN A 17 -7.41 -11.70 10.45
N GLU A 18 -7.55 -13.02 10.57
CA GLU A 18 -6.65 -13.83 11.39
C GLU A 18 -5.20 -13.70 10.90
N GLY A 19 -4.26 -13.45 11.82
CA GLY A 19 -2.82 -13.32 11.53
C GLY A 19 -2.37 -11.97 10.94
N ILE A 20 -3.29 -11.04 10.63
CA ILE A 20 -2.90 -9.77 9.99
C ILE A 20 -2.08 -8.88 10.92
N GLU A 21 -2.40 -8.83 12.21
CA GLU A 21 -1.68 -8.05 13.21
C GLU A 21 -0.26 -8.61 13.42
N ASP A 22 -0.11 -9.94 13.39
CA ASP A 22 1.20 -10.60 13.48
C ASP A 22 2.08 -10.24 12.27
N GLN A 23 1.50 -10.22 11.06
CA GLN A 23 2.20 -9.79 9.85
C GLN A 23 2.59 -8.30 9.89
N LEU A 24 1.70 -7.43 10.39
CA LEU A 24 2.01 -6.01 10.57
C LEU A 24 3.15 -5.81 11.58
N ALA A 25 3.18 -6.59 12.66
CA ALA A 25 4.26 -6.56 13.65
C ALA A 25 5.59 -7.10 13.09
N GLU A 26 5.54 -8.09 12.20
CA GLU A 26 6.72 -8.61 11.51
C GLU A 26 7.38 -7.52 10.66
N SER A 27 6.61 -6.75 9.88
CA SER A 27 7.13 -5.66 9.04
C SER A 27 7.90 -4.61 9.83
N VAL A 28 7.40 -4.23 11.01
CA VAL A 28 8.07 -3.30 11.93
C VAL A 28 9.44 -3.84 12.37
N THR A 29 9.55 -5.15 12.55
CA THR A 29 10.75 -5.84 13.04
C THR A 29 11.76 -6.15 11.93
N ALA A 30 11.28 -6.51 10.74
CA ALA A 30 12.08 -6.88 9.58
C ALA A 30 12.88 -5.70 8.98
N SER A 31 12.48 -4.46 9.28
CA SER A 31 13.15 -3.22 8.86
C SER A 31 14.62 -3.07 9.34
N LYS A 32 15.18 -4.03 10.08
CA LYS A 32 16.45 -3.91 10.80
C LYS A 32 17.73 -4.18 10.00
N ASN A 33 17.69 -4.79 8.80
CA ASN A 33 18.90 -5.29 8.14
C ASN A 33 19.18 -4.72 6.73
N TYR A 34 18.97 -3.41 6.52
CA TYR A 34 19.31 -2.76 5.26
C TYR A 34 20.75 -2.21 5.29
N SER A 35 21.74 -3.11 5.27
CA SER A 35 23.14 -2.74 5.05
C SER A 35 23.51 -2.65 3.56
N ASP A 36 22.58 -3.00 2.67
CA ASP A 36 22.81 -3.04 1.23
C ASP A 36 22.40 -1.71 0.58
N LYS A 37 23.26 -1.15 -0.28
CA LYS A 37 23.03 0.16 -0.92
C LYS A 37 22.03 0.10 -2.08
N ALA A 38 21.52 -1.09 -2.42
CA ALA A 38 20.59 -1.29 -3.52
C ALA A 38 19.13 -1.09 -3.06
N VAL A 39 18.43 -0.17 -3.71
CA VAL A 39 16.97 0.01 -3.57
C VAL A 39 16.29 -1.10 -4.36
N ARG A 40 15.67 -2.06 -3.66
CA ARG A 40 14.96 -3.21 -4.25
C ARG A 40 13.47 -2.97 -4.39
N ASP A 41 12.90 -2.18 -3.47
CA ASP A 41 11.48 -1.84 -3.49
C ASP A 41 11.23 -0.38 -3.03
N ILE A 42 9.96 -0.02 -2.88
CA ILE A 42 9.57 1.30 -2.40
C ILE A 42 10.01 1.55 -0.96
N TRP A 43 10.11 0.50 -0.14
CA TRP A 43 10.48 0.58 1.28
C TRP A 43 11.95 0.91 1.50
N ASP A 44 12.79 0.59 0.53
CA ASP A 44 14.20 0.99 0.51
C ASP A 44 14.42 2.48 0.19
N GLY A 45 13.37 3.19 -0.27
CA GLY A 45 13.43 4.60 -0.58
C GLY A 45 13.63 5.49 0.65
N ASP A 46 14.50 6.49 0.55
CA ASP A 46 14.84 7.39 1.66
C ASP A 46 13.63 8.09 2.27
N VAL A 47 12.64 8.45 1.44
CA VAL A 47 11.40 9.12 1.89
C VAL A 47 10.70 8.28 2.97
N LEU A 48 10.49 6.99 2.76
CA LEU A 48 9.79 6.14 3.73
C LEU A 48 10.68 5.77 4.92
N ARG A 49 11.97 5.53 4.67
CA ARG A 49 12.94 5.15 5.71
C ARG A 49 13.19 6.26 6.73
N MET A 50 13.14 7.51 6.29
CA MET A 50 13.45 8.68 7.11
C MET A 50 12.18 9.43 7.54
N PHE A 51 10.99 9.02 7.09
CA PHE A 51 9.74 9.67 7.49
C PHE A 51 9.54 9.53 8.99
N GLN A 52 9.38 10.67 9.67
CA GLN A 52 9.18 10.73 11.11
C GLN A 52 7.71 11.04 11.44
N ASP A 53 7.23 10.46 12.53
CA ASP A 53 5.95 10.82 13.12
C ASP A 53 6.06 12.13 13.95
N LEU A 54 4.93 12.56 14.53
CA LEU A 54 4.86 13.78 15.35
C LEU A 54 5.75 13.75 16.60
N ASN A 55 6.24 12.56 17.00
CA ASN A 55 7.11 12.35 18.15
C ASN A 55 8.58 12.13 17.73
N ASN A 56 8.92 12.40 16.46
CA ASN A 56 10.24 12.19 15.86
C ASN A 56 10.70 10.72 15.79
N ASN A 57 9.79 9.75 15.95
CA ASN A 57 10.11 8.35 15.72
C ASN A 57 9.98 8.01 14.23
N LEU A 58 10.74 7.04 13.76
CA LEU A 58 10.57 6.55 12.38
C LEU A 58 9.18 5.95 12.22
N PHE A 59 8.37 6.55 11.34
CA PHE A 59 6.95 6.22 11.20
C PHE A 59 6.72 4.73 10.96
N VAL A 60 7.54 4.13 10.09
CA VAL A 60 7.47 2.72 9.69
C VAL A 60 7.92 1.74 10.79
N LYS A 61 8.53 2.24 11.88
CA LYS A 61 8.96 1.44 13.03
C LYS A 61 8.03 1.55 14.24
N THR A 62 6.97 2.34 14.14
CA THR A 62 6.01 2.54 15.21
C THR A 62 4.80 1.62 14.99
N SER A 63 4.50 0.77 15.97
CA SER A 63 3.33 -0.11 15.91
C SER A 63 2.04 0.69 15.76
N GLY A 64 1.12 0.23 14.90
CA GLY A 64 -0.14 0.90 14.61
C GLY A 64 -0.06 2.00 13.53
N ASN A 65 1.14 2.40 13.12
CA ASN A 65 1.28 3.26 11.95
C ASN A 65 1.14 2.42 10.67
N LEU A 66 0.14 2.75 9.85
CA LEU A 66 -0.13 2.09 8.59
C LEU A 66 0.17 3.01 7.40
N SER A 67 0.92 2.49 6.43
CA SER A 67 1.19 3.15 5.16
C SER A 67 0.34 2.51 4.07
N PHE A 68 -0.23 3.34 3.19
CA PHE A 68 -1.05 2.89 2.08
C PHE A 68 -0.54 3.46 0.76
N GLY A 69 -0.55 2.63 -0.28
CA GLY A 69 -0.35 3.04 -1.66
C GLY A 69 -1.70 3.31 -2.32
N ILE A 70 -1.73 4.29 -3.22
CA ILE A 70 -2.88 4.54 -4.10
C ILE A 70 -2.47 4.23 -5.54
N TYR A 71 -3.23 3.35 -6.18
CA TYR A 71 -3.12 3.06 -7.60
C TYR A 71 -4.31 3.68 -8.32
N VAL A 72 -4.03 4.39 -9.41
CA VAL A 72 -5.03 5.14 -10.17
C VAL A 72 -4.75 4.93 -11.65
N ASP A 73 -5.69 4.30 -12.37
CA ASP A 73 -5.54 4.05 -13.80
C ASP A 73 -6.90 4.14 -14.54
N TRP A 74 -6.85 4.55 -15.80
CA TRP A 74 -7.98 4.55 -16.72
C TRP A 74 -7.62 3.80 -17.99
N PHE A 75 -8.38 2.75 -18.28
CA PHE A 75 -8.14 1.89 -19.43
C PHE A 75 -9.41 1.72 -20.27
N ASN A 76 -9.22 1.36 -21.55
CA ASN A 76 -10.33 0.95 -22.40
C ASN A 76 -10.58 -0.56 -22.20
N PRO A 77 -11.69 -0.96 -21.56
CA PRO A 77 -11.95 -2.37 -21.27
C PRO A 77 -12.14 -3.22 -22.54
N PHE A 78 -12.43 -2.60 -23.68
CA PHE A 78 -12.67 -3.31 -24.94
C PHE A 78 -11.45 -3.37 -25.84
N GLY A 79 -10.29 -2.82 -25.42
CA GLY A 79 -9.03 -2.93 -26.16
C GLY A 79 -9.00 -2.29 -27.55
N ASN A 80 -10.07 -1.63 -27.99
CA ASN A 80 -10.16 -1.01 -29.31
C ASN A 80 -9.11 0.11 -29.42
N LYS A 81 -8.22 -0.02 -30.40
CA LYS A 81 -7.18 0.97 -30.70
C LYS A 81 -7.69 1.87 -31.83
N ILE A 82 -7.92 3.13 -31.48
CA ILE A 82 -8.05 4.30 -32.38
C ILE A 82 -9.37 4.41 -33.17
N MET A 83 -10.04 3.32 -33.56
CA MET A 83 -11.32 3.38 -34.30
C MET A 83 -12.43 2.55 -33.61
N GLY A 84 -13.52 3.20 -33.22
CA GLY A 84 -14.66 2.59 -32.50
C GLY A 84 -15.18 3.45 -31.33
N LYS A 85 -16.24 2.99 -30.64
CA LYS A 85 -16.76 3.68 -29.45
C LYS A 85 -15.68 3.74 -28.36
N LYS A 86 -15.34 4.95 -27.93
CA LYS A 86 -14.39 5.17 -26.84
C LYS A 86 -15.11 4.94 -25.51
N HIS A 87 -14.78 3.85 -24.85
CA HIS A 87 -15.18 3.59 -23.47
C HIS A 87 -13.93 3.64 -22.59
N SER A 88 -14.05 4.33 -21.45
CA SER A 88 -13.00 4.39 -20.44
C SER A 88 -13.58 3.89 -19.13
N VAL A 89 -12.83 3.01 -18.48
CA VAL A 89 -13.11 2.51 -17.13
C VAL A 89 -11.93 2.90 -16.27
N GLY A 90 -12.22 3.48 -15.10
CA GLY A 90 -11.21 3.86 -14.12
C GLY A 90 -11.20 2.91 -12.93
N ALA A 91 -10.01 2.64 -12.41
CA ALA A 91 -9.82 1.96 -11.13
C ALA A 91 -9.02 2.88 -10.20
N ILE A 92 -9.51 3.02 -8.97
CA ILE A 92 -8.80 3.66 -7.87
C ILE A 92 -8.71 2.62 -6.76
N VAL A 93 -7.49 2.18 -6.44
CA VAL A 93 -7.24 1.10 -5.49
C VAL A 93 -6.34 1.61 -4.37
N LEU A 94 -6.77 1.39 -3.14
CA LEU A 94 -5.95 1.59 -1.95
C LEU A 94 -5.46 0.24 -1.46
N PHE A 95 -4.16 0.12 -1.18
CA PHE A 95 -3.57 -1.13 -0.69
C PHE A 95 -2.59 -0.85 0.46
N CYS A 96 -2.56 -1.76 1.44
CA CYS A 96 -1.68 -1.62 2.60
C CYS A 96 -0.25 -1.95 2.18
N LEU A 97 0.67 -1.01 2.37
CA LEU A 97 2.08 -1.24 2.15
C LEU A 97 2.70 -1.96 3.36
N SER A 98 2.18 -1.72 4.58
CA SER A 98 2.77 -2.15 5.85
C SER A 98 2.80 -3.67 6.09
N LEU A 99 2.41 -4.47 5.09
CA LEU A 99 2.55 -5.92 5.12
C LEU A 99 3.94 -6.36 4.63
N PRO A 100 4.42 -7.53 5.07
CA PRO A 100 5.67 -8.08 4.56
C PRO A 100 5.60 -8.36 3.06
N PRO A 101 6.71 -8.23 2.31
CA PRO A 101 6.72 -8.41 0.85
C PRO A 101 6.46 -9.84 0.37
N HIS A 102 6.38 -10.82 1.28
CA HIS A 102 6.13 -12.23 0.95
C HIS A 102 4.64 -12.62 0.99
N ILE A 103 3.78 -11.66 1.36
CA ILE A 103 2.30 -11.77 1.38
C ILE A 103 1.74 -11.36 0.02
#